data_AF-A0A7V6GK11-F1
#
_entry.id   AF-A0A7V6GK11-F1
#
_cell.length_a   1.000
_cell.length_b   1.000
_cell.length_c   1.000
_cell.angle_alpha   90.00
_cell.angle_beta   90.00
_cell.angle_gamma   90.00
#
_symmetry.space_group_name_H-M   'P 1'
#
loop_
_entity.id
_entity.type
_entity.pdbx_description
1 polymer ?
#
loop_
_entity_poly.entity_id
_entity_poly.type
_entity_poly.pdbx_seq_one_letter_code
_entity_poly.pdbx_strand_id
1 'polypeptide(L)'
;MADFINESPGKEFTMLLKKIGNADIVVGIPTYNNETTISNILKNCGEGLKKYYPELKSVILNADSDSEDRTTNTIRKTMLPKGIECISTKYSGVK
;
A
#
# COMPACT_ATOMS: atom_id res chain seq x y z
N MET A 1 26.64 -6.24 4.27
CA MET A 1 25.81 -5.21 4.93
C MET A 1 24.94 -4.64 3.83
N ALA A 2 23.62 -4.78 3.89
CA ALA A 2 22.78 -4.28 2.81
C ALA A 2 22.82 -2.75 2.83
N ASP A 3 23.36 -2.15 1.78
CA ASP A 3 23.31 -0.71 1.58
C ASP A 3 21.85 -0.36 1.28
N PHE A 4 21.11 0.09 2.30
CA PHE A 4 19.77 0.63 2.11
C PHE A 4 19.93 1.93 1.32
N ILE A 5 19.66 1.88 0.01
CA ILE A 5 19.60 3.07 -0.83
C ILE A 5 18.43 3.92 -0.31
N ASN A 6 18.76 4.98 0.42
CA ASN A 6 17.83 6.01 0.89
C ASN A 6 17.56 7.01 -0.25
N GLU A 7 16.98 6.54 -1.35
CA GLU A 7 16.31 7.48 -2.24
C GLU A 7 15.05 7.97 -1.52
N SER A 8 14.96 9.29 -1.34
CA SER A 8 13.76 9.89 -0.76
C SER A 8 12.57 9.50 -1.62
N PRO A 9 11.47 9.01 -1.02
CA PRO A 9 10.24 8.81 -1.76
C PRO A 9 9.82 10.09 -2.47
N GLY A 10 9.16 9.95 -3.62
CA GLY A 10 8.67 11.10 -4.38
C GLY A 10 7.79 12.03 -3.54
N LYS A 11 7.79 13.34 -3.85
CA LYS A 11 7.11 14.39 -3.06
C LYS A 11 5.65 14.07 -2.72
N GLU A 12 4.91 13.50 -3.66
CA GLU A 12 3.51 13.11 -3.47
C GLU A 12 3.36 12.04 -2.37
N PHE A 13 4.20 11.00 -2.40
CA PHE A 13 4.19 9.96 -1.38
C PHE A 13 4.61 10.48 -0.01
N THR A 14 5.62 11.35 0.06
CA THR A 14 5.99 12.02 1.32
C THR A 14 4.83 12.84 1.89
N MET A 15 4.04 13.50 1.05
CA MET A 15 2.87 14.27 1.49
C MET A 15 1.74 13.36 2.00
N LEU A 16 1.52 12.21 1.35
CA LEU A 16 0.59 11.18 1.82
C LEU A 16 1.01 10.63 3.19
N LEU A 17 2.30 10.31 3.37
CA LEU A 17 2.82 9.86 4.66
C LEU A 17 2.61 10.90 5.77
N LYS A 18 2.86 12.18 5.49
CA LYS A 18 2.59 13.27 6.44
C LYS A 18 1.11 13.40 6.79
N LYS A 19 0.21 13.20 5.82
CA LYS A 19 -1.24 13.23 6.02
C LYS A 19 -1.70 12.06 6.91
N ILE A 20 -1.14 10.87 6.70
CA ILE A 20 -1.40 9.70 7.55
C ILE A 20 -0.84 9.95 8.96
N GLY A 21 0.37 10.48 9.08
CA GLY A 21 1.02 10.82 10.35
C GLY A 21 1.56 9.59 11.10
N ASN A 22 0.68 8.74 11.61
CA ASN A 22 1.01 7.52 12.34
C ASN A 22 0.07 6.36 11.96
N ALA A 23 0.50 5.13 12.20
CA ALA A 23 -0.34 3.93 12.11
C ALA A 23 0.10 2.94 13.19
N ASP A 24 -0.86 2.24 13.79
CA ASP A 24 -0.60 1.14 14.73
C ASP A 24 -0.29 -0.15 13.97
N ILE A 25 -0.92 -0.34 12.81
CA ILE A 25 -0.71 -1.49 11.91
C ILE A 25 -0.44 -0.99 10.49
N VAL A 26 0.61 -1.55 9.87
CA VAL A 26 0.89 -1.39 8.45
C VAL A 26 0.87 -2.77 7.79
N VAL A 27 0.04 -2.94 6.77
CA VAL A 27 0.04 -4.14 5.92
C VAL A 27 0.80 -3.82 4.64
N GLY A 28 2.01 -4.36 4.50
CA GLY A 28 2.80 -4.25 3.27
C GLY A 28 2.36 -5.27 2.23
N ILE A 29 2.03 -4.81 1.02
CA ILE A 29 1.67 -5.65 -0.13
C ILE A 29 2.65 -5.36 -1.26
N PRO A 30 3.60 -6.26 -1.56
CA PRO A 30 4.38 -6.17 -2.78
C PRO A 30 3.53 -6.59 -3.98
N THR A 31 3.59 -5.83 -5.08
CA THR A 31 2.89 -6.17 -6.33
C THR A 31 3.80 -6.16 -7.54
N TYR A 32 3.51 -7.06 -8.48
CA TYR A 32 4.07 -7.11 -9.84
C TYR A 32 3.10 -7.85 -10.76
N ASN A 33 2.43 -7.12 -11.64
CA ASN A 33 1.46 -7.64 -12.60
C ASN A 33 0.31 -8.47 -11.96
N ASN A 34 -0.29 -7.93 -10.91
CA ASN A 34 -1.36 -8.55 -10.13
C ASN A 34 -2.76 -7.97 -10.43
N GLU A 35 -3.02 -7.41 -11.62
CA GLU A 35 -4.28 -6.72 -11.95
C GLU A 35 -5.52 -7.52 -11.56
N THR A 36 -5.55 -8.82 -11.85
CA THR A 36 -6.72 -9.69 -11.68
C THR A 36 -6.99 -10.09 -10.23
N THR A 37 -6.02 -9.94 -9.34
CA THR A 37 -6.11 -10.46 -7.95
C THR A 37 -6.09 -9.35 -6.89
N ILE A 38 -5.41 -8.23 -7.18
CA ILE A 38 -5.11 -7.21 -6.16
C ILE A 38 -6.36 -6.61 -5.52
N SER A 39 -7.46 -6.47 -6.26
CA SER A 39 -8.70 -5.93 -5.69
C SER A 39 -9.27 -6.81 -4.58
N ASN A 40 -9.26 -8.14 -4.76
CA ASN A 40 -9.75 -9.06 -3.74
C ASN A 40 -8.82 -9.10 -2.53
N ILE A 41 -7.50 -9.03 -2.75
CA ILE A 41 -6.51 -8.96 -1.65
C ILE A 41 -6.76 -7.71 -0.81
N LEU A 42 -6.88 -6.53 -1.43
CA LEU A 42 -7.14 -5.28 -0.75
C LEU A 42 -8.45 -5.30 0.07
N LYS A 43 -9.54 -5.80 -0.52
CA LYS A 43 -10.83 -5.93 0.18
C LYS A 43 -10.73 -6.82 1.41
N ASN A 44 -10.16 -8.01 1.26
CA ASN A 44 -10.01 -8.96 2.37
C ASN A 44 -9.11 -8.40 3.48
N CYS A 45 -8.01 -7.74 3.13
CA CYS A 45 -7.15 -7.06 4.09
C CYS A 45 -7.92 -5.96 4.83
N GLY A 46 -8.63 -5.09 4.12
CA GLY A 46 -9.40 -4.01 4.73
C GLY A 46 -10.53 -4.52 5.63
N GLU A 47 -11.28 -5.52 5.19
CA GLU A 47 -12.34 -6.15 5.98
C GLU A 47 -11.79 -6.83 7.22
N GLY A 48 -10.67 -7.56 7.10
CA GLY A 48 -9.99 -8.18 8.21
C GLY A 48 -9.53 -7.16 9.25
N LEU A 49 -8.85 -6.09 8.82
CA LEU A 49 -8.44 -4.99 9.70
C LEU A 49 -9.65 -4.39 10.41
N LYS A 50 -10.72 -4.08 9.68
CA LYS A 50 -11.92 -3.48 10.27
C LYS A 50 -12.63 -4.40 11.26
N LYS A 51 -12.64 -5.71 10.99
CA LYS A 51 -13.33 -6.71 11.83
C LYS A 51 -12.57 -7.04 13.10
N TYR A 52 -11.25 -7.22 13.01
CA TYR A 52 -10.45 -7.75 14.11
C TYR A 52 -9.67 -6.67 14.87
N TYR A 53 -9.41 -5.52 14.24
CA TYR A 53 -8.67 -4.40 14.82
C TYR A 53 -9.39 -3.05 14.64
N PRO A 54 -10.69 -2.94 14.97
CA PRO A 54 -11.48 -1.73 14.68
C PRO A 54 -10.98 -0.46 15.37
N GLU A 55 -10.29 -0.61 16.51
CA GLU A 55 -9.77 0.49 17.33
C GLU A 55 -8.34 0.91 16.95
N LEU A 56 -7.66 0.13 16.09
CA LEU A 56 -6.28 0.41 15.69
C LEU A 56 -6.23 1.11 14.35
N LYS A 57 -5.46 2.20 14.27
CA LYS A 57 -5.24 2.93 13.04
C LYS A 57 -4.40 2.09 12.09
N SER A 58 -5.02 1.61 11.03
CA SER A 58 -4.43 0.65 10.11
C SER A 58 -4.27 1.24 8.71
N VAL A 59 -3.13 1.00 8.07
CA VAL A 59 -2.82 1.44 6.70
C VAL A 59 -2.33 0.28 5.87
N ILE A 60 -2.79 0.18 4.63
CA ILE A 60 -2.24 -0.74 3.63
C ILE A 60 -1.22 0.03 2.80
N LEU A 61 0.00 -0.49 2.71
CA LEU A 61 1.06 0.05 1.88
C LEU A 61 1.36 -0.90 0.72
N ASN A 62 1.04 -0.48 -0.50
CA ASN A 62 1.42 -1.18 -1.71
C ASN A 62 2.82 -0.75 -2.17
N ALA A 63 3.72 -1.72 -2.39
CA ALA A 63 5.02 -1.51 -2.99
C ALA A 63 5.06 -2.18 -4.37
N ASP A 64 4.86 -1.39 -5.43
CA ASP A 64 4.78 -1.91 -6.80
C ASP A 64 6.16 -2.01 -7.46
N SER A 65 6.47 -3.17 -8.03
CA SER A 65 7.75 -3.47 -8.68
C SER A 65 7.69 -3.24 -10.18
N ASP A 66 7.22 -2.06 -10.60
CA ASP A 66 7.05 -1.71 -12.02
C ASP A 66 6.10 -2.64 -12.78
N SER A 67 4.87 -2.78 -12.26
CA SER A 67 3.81 -3.46 -12.99
C SER A 67 3.53 -2.73 -14.31
N GLU A 68 3.58 -3.48 -15.42
CA GLU A 68 3.25 -2.98 -16.76
C GLU A 68 1.75 -3.17 -17.08
N ASP A 69 1.06 -4.00 -16.30
CA ASP A 69 -0.39 -4.18 -16.38
C ASP A 69 -1.15 -3.07 -15.62
N ARG A 70 -2.48 -3.24 -15.45
CA ARG A 70 -3.30 -2.24 -14.75
C ARG A 70 -3.32 -2.39 -13.23
N THR A 71 -2.38 -3.09 -12.61
CA THR A 71 -2.32 -3.29 -11.13
C THR A 71 -2.48 -1.99 -10.37
N THR A 72 -1.68 -0.97 -10.67
CA THR A 72 -1.72 0.33 -9.98
C THR A 72 -3.06 1.05 -10.16
N ASN A 73 -3.66 0.96 -11.35
CA ASN A 73 -4.98 1.51 -11.62
C ASN A 73 -6.09 0.72 -10.89
N THR A 74 -5.98 -0.60 -10.80
CA THR A 74 -6.93 -1.45 -10.05
C THR A 74 -6.87 -1.16 -8.56
N ILE A 75 -5.68 -0.94 -8.00
CA ILE A 75 -5.50 -0.50 -6.61
C ILE A 75 -6.24 0.83 -6.38
N ARG A 76 -5.99 1.85 -7.22
CA ARG A 76 -6.62 3.18 -7.11
C ARG A 76 -8.15 3.14 -7.17
N LYS A 77 -8.73 2.18 -7.91
CA LYS A 77 -10.18 2.01 -8.06
C LYS A 77 -10.82 1.10 -7.01
N THR A 78 -10.03 0.39 -6.22
CA THR A 78 -10.56 -0.55 -5.22
C THR A 78 -11.06 0.23 -4.00
N MET A 79 -12.36 0.10 -3.71
CA MET A 79 -12.95 0.66 -2.51
C MET A 79 -12.60 -0.19 -1.28
N LEU A 80 -12.19 0.48 -0.21
CA LEU A 80 -11.88 -0.12 1.08
C LEU A 80 -12.92 0.28 2.14
N PRO A 81 -13.04 -0.49 3.24
CA PRO A 81 -13.87 -0.09 4.37
C PRO A 81 -13.48 1.28 4.93
N LYS A 82 -14.47 2.00 5.47
CA LYS A 82 -14.25 3.33 6.06
C LYS A 82 -13.18 3.27 7.16
N GLY A 83 -12.20 4.17 7.07
CA GLY A 83 -11.09 4.28 8.02
C GLY A 83 -9.89 3.39 7.69
N ILE A 84 -9.94 2.59 6.62
CA ILE A 84 -8.78 1.89 6.07
C ILE A 84 -8.29 2.65 4.85
N GLU A 85 -7.05 3.12 4.88
CA GLU A 85 -6.40 3.78 3.75
C GLU A 85 -5.42 2.83 3.07
N CYS A 86 -5.33 2.89 1.74
CA CYS A 86 -4.27 2.26 0.97
C CYS A 86 -3.46 3.32 0.23
N ILE A 87 -2.14 3.29 0.42
CA ILE A 87 -1.18 4.12 -0.30
C ILE A 87 -0.27 3.24 -1.13
N SER A 88 0.17 3.76 -2.27
CA SER A 88 1.07 3.02 -3.17
C SER A 88 2.36 3.81 -3.37
N THR A 89 3.48 3.09 -3.39
CA THR A 89 4.77 3.58 -3.87
C THR A 89 5.36 2.58 -4.84
N LYS A 90 6.31 3.04 -5.65
CA LYS A 90 7.15 2.17 -6.47
C LYS A 90 8.30 1.65 -5.61
N TYR A 91 8.66 0.39 -5.80
CA TYR A 91 9.86 -0.25 -5.26
C TYR A 91 10.72 -0.73 -6.43
N SER A 92 11.98 -0.31 -6.48
CA SER A 92 12.88 -0.60 -7.61
C SER A 92 13.99 -1.60 -7.28
N GLY A 93 13.95 -2.19 -6.07
CA GLY A 93 15.05 -2.99 -5.57
C GLY A 93 16.34 -2.18 -5.36
N VAL A 94 17.36 -2.86 -4.86
CA VAL A 94 18.76 -2.43 -4.99
C VAL A 94 19.24 -2.97 -6.35
N LYS A 95 19.53 -2.08 -7.28
CA LYS A 95 20.27 -2.42 -8.50
C LYS A 95 21.75 -2.56 -8.19
#